data_AF-A0A952B707-F1
#
_entry.id   AF-A0A952B707-F1
#
_cell.length_a   1.000
_cell.length_b   1.000
_cell.length_c   1.000
_cell.angle_alpha   90.00
_cell.angle_beta   90.00
_cell.angle_gamma   90.00
#
_symmetry.space_group_name_H-M   'P 1'
#
loop_
_entity.id
_entity.type
_entity.pdbx_description
1 polymer ?
#
loop_
_entity_poly.entity_id
_entity_poly.type
_entity_poly.pdbx_seq_one_letter_code
_entity_poly.pdbx_strand_id
1 'polypeptide(L)'
;MGHHKGQGKTKRRYAPKELLETLRYMMWDLIDNRLEVCLVASDRDPDGQIRRVFNRNLDWYRNLCSKYPGRSKSHKYRLKHESTPTKIRRIRILQALRTIETKGYCHSYYAEDLFEIAQEIITAFEEQGYSA
;
A
#
# COMPACT_ATOMS: atom_id res chain seq x y z
N MET A 1 -27.48 15.20 12.21
CA MET A 1 -26.24 15.97 12.47
C MET A 1 -25.05 15.17 11.99
N GLY A 2 -24.17 15.75 11.18
CA GLY A 2 -22.97 15.08 10.69
C GLY A 2 -22.57 15.53 9.29
N HIS A 3 -22.25 16.81 9.14
CA HIS A 3 -21.69 17.40 7.94
C HIS A 3 -20.42 16.66 7.51
N HIS A 4 -20.46 15.94 6.37
CA HIS A 4 -19.22 15.62 5.68
C HIS A 4 -18.75 16.87 4.94
N LYS A 5 -17.93 17.63 5.66
CA LYS A 5 -17.14 18.78 5.21
C LYS A 5 -16.43 18.48 3.89
N GLY A 6 -16.36 19.51 3.05
CA GLY A 6 -15.85 19.47 1.70
C GLY A 6 -14.50 18.77 1.55
N GLN A 7 -14.31 18.20 0.37
CA GLN A 7 -13.01 17.78 -0.12
C GLN A 7 -12.09 19.02 -0.15
N GLY A 8 -11.35 19.24 0.93
CA GLY A 8 -10.33 20.27 0.98
C GLY A 8 -9.35 20.04 -0.16
N LYS A 9 -9.05 21.09 -0.93
CA LYS A 9 -8.02 21.06 -1.97
C LYS A 9 -6.77 20.42 -1.37
N THR A 10 -6.35 19.28 -1.90
CA THR A 10 -5.18 18.58 -1.36
C THR A 10 -3.94 19.45 -1.55
N LYS A 11 -3.30 19.80 -0.42
CA LYS A 11 -2.11 20.64 -0.41
C LYS A 11 -0.94 19.90 -1.06
N ARG A 12 -0.03 20.64 -1.70
CA ARG A 12 1.24 20.08 -2.17
C ARG A 12 2.06 19.61 -0.96
N ARG A 13 2.54 18.38 -1.02
CA ARG A 13 3.51 17.81 -0.07
C ARG A 13 4.81 17.61 -0.81
N TYR A 14 5.84 18.36 -0.44
CA TYR A 14 7.18 18.22 -0.99
C TYR A 14 7.88 17.06 -0.30
N ALA A 15 8.53 16.21 -1.10
CA ALA A 15 9.36 15.14 -0.55
C ALA A 15 10.69 15.74 -0.07
N PRO A 16 11.16 15.40 1.14
CA PRO A 16 12.54 15.64 1.54
C PRO A 16 13.50 14.96 0.55
N LYS A 17 14.64 15.59 0.26
CA LYS A 17 15.56 15.11 -0.80
C LYS A 17 16.16 13.76 -0.44
N GLU A 18 16.47 13.58 0.83
CA GLU A 18 17.00 12.38 1.45
C GLU A 18 16.07 11.16 1.30
N LEU A 19 14.75 11.38 1.13
CA LEU A 19 13.78 10.29 0.96
C LEU A 19 13.57 9.89 -0.51
N LEU A 20 14.04 10.68 -1.48
CA LEU A 20 13.70 10.47 -2.88
C LEU A 20 14.18 9.13 -3.42
N GLU A 21 15.36 8.67 -3.00
CA GLU A 21 15.91 7.39 -3.41
C GLU A 21 15.10 6.22 -2.84
N THR A 22 14.79 6.26 -1.55
CA THR A 22 13.94 5.26 -0.90
C THR A 22 12.53 5.23 -1.51
N LEU A 23 11.95 6.38 -1.82
CA LEU A 23 10.64 6.44 -2.49
C LEU A 23 10.69 5.88 -3.92
N ARG A 24 11.80 6.06 -4.63
CA ARG A 24 12.04 5.41 -5.93
C ARG A 24 12.17 3.89 -5.76
N TYR A 25 12.91 3.42 -4.76
CA TYR A 25 13.01 2.00 -4.43
C TYR A 25 11.63 1.41 -4.13
N MET A 26 10.85 2.05 -3.26
CA MET A 26 9.47 1.63 -2.96
C MET A 26 8.59 1.56 -4.22
N MET A 27 8.78 2.45 -5.19
CA MET A 27 8.06 2.40 -6.45
C MET A 27 8.41 1.15 -7.25
N TRP A 28 9.71 0.85 -7.41
CA TRP A 28 10.19 -0.34 -8.11
C TRP A 28 9.75 -1.62 -7.42
N ASP A 29 9.90 -1.67 -6.10
CA ASP A 29 9.43 -2.76 -5.26
C ASP A 29 7.93 -3.00 -5.48
N LEU A 30 7.12 -1.94 -5.53
CA LEU A 30 5.69 -2.00 -5.85
C LEU A 30 5.38 -2.21 -7.34
N ILE A 31 6.33 -2.20 -8.25
CA ILE A 31 6.10 -2.62 -9.64
C ILE A 31 6.28 -4.14 -9.72
N ASP A 32 7.34 -4.64 -9.10
CA ASP A 32 7.82 -6.01 -9.22
C ASP A 32 7.04 -6.98 -8.32
N ASN A 33 6.66 -6.58 -7.10
CA ASN A 33 6.07 -7.49 -6.11
C ASN A 33 4.55 -7.47 -6.07
N ARG A 34 3.88 -8.29 -6.89
CA ARG A 34 2.41 -8.37 -6.95
C ARG A 34 1.87 -9.52 -6.10
N LEU A 35 0.66 -9.32 -5.58
CA LEU A 35 -0.12 -10.41 -5.00
C LEU A 35 -0.45 -11.41 -6.11
N GLU A 36 0.03 -12.64 -5.97
CA GLU A 36 -0.25 -13.73 -6.89
C GLU A 36 -1.10 -14.78 -6.18
N VAL A 37 -2.19 -15.19 -6.83
CA VAL A 37 -3.14 -16.16 -6.30
C VAL A 37 -3.41 -17.17 -7.40
N CYS A 38 -3.23 -18.46 -7.10
CA CYS A 38 -3.56 -19.55 -7.99
C CYS A 38 -4.81 -20.30 -7.50
N LEU A 39 -5.48 -20.98 -8.43
CA LEU A 39 -6.53 -21.93 -8.09
C LEU A 39 -5.87 -23.29 -7.93
N VAL A 40 -6.06 -23.90 -6.76
CA VAL A 40 -5.60 -25.26 -6.46
C VAL A 40 -6.80 -26.11 -6.08
N ALA A 41 -6.69 -27.43 -6.28
CA ALA A 41 -7.73 -28.35 -5.86
C ALA A 41 -7.95 -28.25 -4.35
N SER A 42 -9.21 -28.39 -3.94
CA SER A 42 -9.62 -28.42 -2.54
C SER A 42 -9.37 -29.80 -1.96
N ASP A 43 -8.75 -29.88 -0.78
CA ASP A 43 -8.57 -31.15 -0.07
C ASP A 43 -9.92 -31.78 0.38
N ARG A 44 -11.01 -31.00 0.35
CA ARG A 44 -12.35 -31.42 0.81
C ARG A 44 -13.31 -31.79 -0.30
N ASP A 45 -13.02 -31.38 -1.53
CA ASP A 45 -13.89 -31.57 -2.69
C ASP A 45 -12.99 -31.72 -3.94
N PRO A 46 -12.92 -32.92 -4.54
CA PRO A 46 -12.06 -33.19 -5.70
C PRO A 46 -12.33 -32.28 -6.90
N ASP A 47 -13.57 -31.80 -7.05
CA ASP A 47 -13.98 -30.88 -8.12
C ASP A 47 -13.94 -29.42 -7.65
N GLY A 48 -13.77 -29.20 -6.34
CA GLY A 48 -13.69 -27.88 -5.73
C GLY A 48 -12.32 -27.24 -5.93
N GLN A 49 -12.32 -25.94 -6.30
CA GLN A 49 -11.10 -25.15 -6.39
C GLN A 49 -11.05 -24.09 -5.29
N ILE A 50 -9.93 -24.01 -4.58
CA ILE A 50 -9.65 -22.95 -3.61
C ILE A 50 -8.57 -22.00 -4.14
N ARG A 51 -8.63 -20.74 -3.70
CA ARG A 51 -7.61 -19.74 -4.00
C ARG A 51 -6.48 -19.88 -2.98
N ARG A 52 -5.25 -20.13 -3.45
CA ARG A 52 -4.04 -20.13 -2.62
C ARG A 52 -3.16 -18.95 -2.98
N VAL A 53 -2.66 -18.23 -1.97
CA VAL A 53 -1.74 -17.11 -2.16
C VAL A 53 -0.35 -17.66 -2.45
N PHE A 54 0.19 -17.35 -3.63
CA PHE A 54 1.51 -17.75 -4.10
C PHE A 54 2.57 -16.69 -3.77
N ASN A 55 2.22 -15.42 -3.95
CA ASN A 55 3.07 -14.29 -3.55
C ASN A 55 2.24 -13.28 -2.75
N ARG A 56 2.80 -12.68 -1.69
CA ARG A 56 2.14 -11.71 -0.82
C ARG A 56 2.52 -10.28 -1.22
N ASN A 57 1.66 -9.32 -0.89
CA ASN A 57 2.05 -7.91 -0.96
C ASN A 57 3.17 -7.63 0.04
N LEU A 58 4.04 -6.69 -0.32
CA LEU A 58 5.09 -6.12 0.52
C LEU A 58 4.54 -5.66 1.86
N ASP A 59 5.32 -5.85 2.93
CA ASP A 59 4.86 -5.55 4.28
C ASP A 59 4.60 -4.07 4.50
N TRP A 60 5.47 -3.18 4.00
CA TRP A 60 5.23 -1.73 4.06
C TRP A 60 3.92 -1.35 3.33
N TYR A 61 3.62 -2.00 2.20
CA TYR A 61 2.39 -1.73 1.44
C TYR A 61 1.15 -2.30 2.14
N ARG A 62 1.27 -3.44 2.81
CA ARG A 62 0.21 -4.00 3.67
C ARG A 62 -0.06 -3.09 4.88
N ASN A 63 0.98 -2.54 5.50
CA ASN A 63 0.88 -1.57 6.59
C ASN A 63 0.21 -0.28 6.11
N LEU A 64 0.57 0.21 4.92
CA LEU A 64 -0.13 1.33 4.31
C LEU A 64 -1.61 1.00 4.09
N CYS A 65 -1.92 -0.18 3.54
CA CYS A 65 -3.31 -0.62 3.29
C CYS A 65 -4.17 -0.69 4.55
N SER A 66 -3.58 -1.08 5.69
CA SER A 66 -4.29 -1.22 6.97
C SER A 66 -4.72 0.13 7.57
N LYS A 67 -3.95 1.21 7.33
CA LYS A 67 -4.31 2.59 7.71
C LYS A 67 -5.60 3.09 7.04
N TYR A 68 -6.00 2.50 5.91
CA TYR A 68 -7.13 2.98 5.10
C TYR A 68 -8.23 1.92 4.87
N PRO A 69 -8.95 1.48 5.93
CA PRO A 69 -10.00 0.51 5.79
C PRO A 69 -11.12 1.02 4.88
N GLY A 70 -11.51 0.16 3.93
CA GLY A 70 -12.69 0.28 3.10
C GLY A 70 -13.95 0.07 3.93
N ARG A 71 -15.05 0.73 3.53
CA ARG A 71 -16.37 0.42 4.08
C ARG A 71 -16.80 -0.93 3.50
N SER A 72 -16.71 -2.00 4.28
CA SER A 72 -17.41 -3.25 3.94
C SER A 72 -18.91 -2.99 4.05
N LYS A 73 -19.64 -3.04 2.93
CA LYS A 73 -21.10 -2.80 2.91
C LYS A 73 -21.91 -3.96 3.50
N SER A 74 -21.30 -5.10 3.85
CA SER A 74 -22.03 -6.18 4.49
C SER A 74 -21.21 -6.88 5.59
N HIS A 75 -21.90 -7.15 6.71
CA HIS A 75 -21.38 -7.95 7.82
C HIS A 75 -20.96 -9.36 7.36
N LYS A 76 -21.64 -9.90 6.33
CA LYS A 76 -21.32 -11.21 5.72
C LYS A 76 -19.96 -11.24 5.01
N TYR A 77 -19.50 -10.13 4.43
CA TYR A 77 -18.20 -10.10 3.74
C TYR A 77 -17.03 -10.15 4.73
N ARG A 78 -17.23 -9.60 5.94
CA ARG A 78 -16.21 -9.52 7.00
C ARG A 78 -15.89 -10.88 7.64
N LEU A 79 -16.83 -11.83 7.57
CA LEU A 79 -16.69 -13.17 8.15
C LEU A 79 -16.08 -14.21 7.19
N LYS A 80 -15.96 -13.90 5.90
CA LYS A 80 -15.47 -14.86 4.88
C LYS A 80 -14.11 -14.49 4.27
N HIS A 81 -13.62 -13.27 4.47
CA HIS A 81 -12.33 -12.83 3.94
C HIS A 81 -11.47 -12.30 5.07
N GLU A 82 -10.32 -12.93 5.31
CA GLU A 82 -9.32 -12.50 6.31
C GLU A 82 -8.76 -11.10 6.02
N SER A 83 -8.82 -10.64 4.77
CA SER A 83 -8.39 -9.30 4.39
C SER A 83 -9.54 -8.29 4.52
N THR A 84 -9.40 -7.33 5.43
CA THR A 84 -10.25 -6.13 5.46
C THR A 84 -10.10 -5.41 4.11
N PRO A 85 -11.19 -5.09 3.39
CA PRO A 85 -11.08 -4.32 2.16
C PRO A 85 -10.41 -2.98 2.46
N THR A 86 -9.49 -2.52 1.61
CA THR A 86 -8.81 -1.22 1.75
C THR A 86 -9.30 -0.22 0.69
N LYS A 87 -9.27 1.08 1.00
CA LYS A 87 -9.52 2.14 0.01
C LYS A 87 -8.31 2.39 -0.90
N ILE A 88 -7.14 1.88 -0.51
CA ILE A 88 -5.93 2.01 -1.29
C ILE A 88 -6.03 1.18 -2.56
N ARG A 89 -5.72 1.84 -3.67
CA ARG A 89 -5.54 1.18 -4.96
C ARG A 89 -4.08 1.27 -5.33
N ARG A 90 -3.45 0.15 -5.65
CA ARG A 90 -2.02 0.08 -6.01
C ARG A 90 -1.61 1.11 -7.05
N ILE A 91 -2.41 1.24 -8.12
CA ILE A 91 -2.17 2.21 -9.19
C ILE A 91 -2.13 3.65 -8.68
N ARG A 92 -2.90 4.00 -7.64
CA ARG A 92 -2.88 5.35 -7.04
C ARG A 92 -1.61 5.61 -6.26
N ILE A 93 -1.09 4.58 -5.57
CA ILE A 93 0.20 4.68 -4.87
C ILE A 93 1.34 4.79 -5.88
N LEU A 94 1.34 3.97 -6.93
CA LEU A 94 2.31 4.08 -8.04
C LEU A 94 2.26 5.47 -8.70
N GLN A 95 1.06 6.01 -8.97
CA GLN A 95 0.91 7.37 -9.48
C GLN A 95 1.45 8.43 -8.52
N ALA A 96 1.23 8.27 -7.22
CA ALA A 96 1.76 9.18 -6.20
C ALA A 96 3.29 9.16 -6.18
N LEU A 97 3.90 7.97 -6.08
CA LEU A 97 5.36 7.78 -6.09
C LEU A 97 6.00 8.32 -7.38
N ARG A 98 5.42 8.02 -8.55
CA ARG A 98 5.91 8.56 -9.83
C ARG A 98 5.79 10.09 -9.90
N THR A 99 4.73 10.67 -9.32
CA THR A 99 4.59 12.13 -9.25
C THR A 99 5.65 12.75 -8.36
N ILE A 100 5.96 12.11 -7.22
CA ILE A 100 7.03 12.55 -6.31
C ILE A 100 8.38 12.48 -7.02
N GLU A 101 8.70 11.36 -7.67
CA GLU A 101 9.96 11.18 -8.39
C GLU A 101 10.15 12.25 -9.48
N THR A 102 9.10 12.52 -10.27
CA THR A 102 9.21 13.43 -11.42
C THR A 102 9.12 14.92 -11.04
N LYS A 103 8.40 15.27 -9.98
CA LYS A 103 8.10 16.67 -9.63
C LYS A 103 8.66 17.12 -8.28
N GLY A 104 9.14 16.19 -7.45
CA GLY A 104 9.54 16.44 -6.06
C GLY A 104 8.38 16.69 -5.09
N TYR A 105 7.13 16.58 -5.54
CA TYR A 105 5.95 16.78 -4.68
C TYR A 105 4.74 15.94 -5.12
N CYS A 106 3.78 15.76 -4.21
CA CYS A 106 2.50 15.11 -4.51
C CYS A 106 1.31 15.87 -3.90
N HIS A 107 0.16 15.79 -4.55
CA HIS A 107 -1.14 16.25 -4.03
C HIS A 107 -1.95 15.10 -3.43
N SER A 108 -1.36 13.92 -3.24
CA SER A 108 -2.05 12.77 -2.67
C SER A 108 -2.14 12.91 -1.16
N TYR A 109 -3.27 12.49 -0.59
CA TYR A 109 -3.41 12.36 0.86
C TYR A 109 -2.51 11.26 1.43
N TYR A 110 -2.08 10.30 0.58
CA TYR A 110 -1.13 9.25 0.96
C TYR A 110 0.32 9.73 1.05
N ALA A 111 0.64 10.97 0.65
CA ALA A 111 2.02 11.40 0.50
C ALA A 111 2.77 11.43 1.83
N GLU A 112 2.13 11.89 2.92
CA GLU A 112 2.72 11.89 4.26
C GLU A 112 3.03 10.48 4.73
N ASP A 113 2.08 9.54 4.61
CA ASP A 113 2.32 8.15 5.00
C ASP A 113 3.45 7.50 4.19
N LEU A 114 3.58 7.85 2.90
CA LEU A 114 4.68 7.35 2.07
C LEU A 114 6.03 7.89 2.55
N PHE A 115 6.08 9.14 3.02
CA PHE A 115 7.30 9.72 3.58
C PHE A 115 7.65 9.10 4.92
N GLU A 116 6.65 8.89 5.79
CA GLU A 116 6.84 8.17 7.06
C GLU A 116 7.40 6.77 6.82
N ILE A 117 6.79 6.00 5.90
CA ILE A 117 7.26 4.65 5.56
C ILE A 117 8.67 4.68 4.97
N ALA A 118 8.99 5.64 4.09
CA ALA A 118 10.33 5.76 3.55
C ALA A 118 11.37 6.05 4.65
N GLN A 119 11.01 6.88 5.63
CA GLN A 119 11.86 7.16 6.79
C GLN A 119 12.06 5.91 7.65
N GLU A 120 10.98 5.15 7.94
CA GLU A 120 11.06 3.89 8.69
C GLU A 120 11.98 2.87 8.00
N ILE A 121 11.92 2.78 6.67
CA ILE A 121 12.80 1.90 5.89
C ILE A 121 14.26 2.31 6.06
N ILE A 122 14.59 3.61 5.93
CA ILE A 122 15.97 4.12 6.14
C ILE A 122 16.46 3.78 7.54
N THR A 123 15.67 4.09 8.57
CA THR A 123 16.02 3.80 9.97
C THR A 123 16.29 2.31 10.18
N ALA A 124 15.45 1.44 9.60
CA ALA A 124 15.63 0.00 9.72
C ALA A 124 16.90 -0.53 9.02
N PHE A 125 17.34 0.11 7.93
CA PHE A 125 18.62 -0.21 7.28
C PHE A 125 19.81 0.25 8.11
N GLU A 126 19.75 1.45 8.68
CA GLU A 126 20.78 2.00 9.57
C GLU A 126 20.96 1.14 10.83
N GLU A 127 19.86 0.71 11.45
CA GLU A 127 19.86 -0.17 12.63
C GLU A 127 20.48 -1.55 12.34
N GLN A 128 20.41 -2.02 11.09
CA GLN A 128 21.02 -3.28 10.65
C GLN A 128 22.50 -3.13 10.26
N GLY A 129 23.08 -1.93 10.40
CA GLY A 129 24.50 -1.68 10.11
C GLY A 129 24.80 -1.50 8.62
N TYR A 130 23.78 -1.33 7.78
CA TYR A 130 23.97 -0.96 6.38
C TYR A 130 24.03 0.56 6.28
N SER A 131 25.22 1.14 6.38
CA SER A 131 25.43 2.54 5.97
C SER A 131 25.41 2.62 4.44
N ALA A 132 24.64 3.58 3.93
CA ALA A 132 24.59 3.97 2.51
C ALA A 132 25.95 4.47 2.00
#